data_AF-A0A1G2FDT6-F1
#
_entry.id   AF-A0A1G2FDT6-F1
#
_cell.length_a   1.000
_cell.length_b   1.000
_cell.length_c   1.000
_cell.angle_alpha   90.00
_cell.angle_beta   90.00
_cell.angle_gamma   90.00
#
_symmetry.space_group_name_H-M   'P 1'
#
loop_
_entity.id
_entity.type
_entity.pdbx_description
1 polymer ?
#
loop_
_entity_poly.entity_id
_entity_poly.type
_entity_poly.pdbx_seq_one_letter_code
_entity_poly.pdbx_strand_id
1 'polypeptide(L)'
;MKRNIIKIRKINEKFKTRGELKWNNKEELKLESRIVRLRNDQIGALLNLVGLNFAKEDIEEVVRDIREDKHESGHLSILIYEADSKENLLWWINYFEKENSSTSKE
;
A
#
# COMPACT_ATOMS: atom_id res chain seq x y z
N MET A 1 -1.86 22.15 -35.37
CA MET A 1 -2.21 20.90 -34.66
C MET A 1 -2.93 21.26 -33.37
N LYS A 2 -4.18 20.83 -33.18
CA LYS A 2 -4.96 21.08 -31.96
C LYS A 2 -4.58 20.03 -30.91
N ARG A 3 -4.03 20.45 -29.77
CA ARG A 3 -3.75 19.56 -28.63
C ARG A 3 -5.08 19.25 -27.93
N ASN A 4 -5.45 17.97 -27.89
CA ASN A 4 -6.56 17.50 -27.05
C ASN A 4 -6.12 17.57 -25.59
N ILE A 5 -6.55 18.61 -24.87
CA ILE A 5 -6.41 18.70 -23.42
C ILE A 5 -7.47 17.77 -22.83
N ILE A 6 -7.05 16.64 -22.28
CA ILE A 6 -7.94 15.72 -21.56
C ILE A 6 -8.43 16.47 -20.33
N LYS A 7 -9.72 16.81 -20.29
CA LYS A 7 -10.38 17.35 -19.10
C LYS A 7 -10.46 16.22 -18.08
N ILE A 8 -9.49 16.17 -17.17
CA ILE A 8 -9.61 15.39 -15.94
C ILE A 8 -10.81 15.98 -15.18
N ARG A 9 -11.94 15.26 -15.19
CA ARG A 9 -13.11 15.64 -14.41
C ARG A 9 -12.70 15.61 -12.94
N LYS A 10 -12.82 16.75 -12.27
CA LYS A 10 -12.67 16.90 -10.81
C LYS A 10 -13.28 15.68 -10.11
N ILE A 11 -12.43 14.83 -9.57
CA ILE A 11 -12.85 13.77 -8.66
C ILE A 11 -13.33 14.47 -7.39
N ASN A 12 -14.60 14.22 -7.06
CA ASN A 12 -15.37 14.70 -5.91
C ASN A 12 -14.58 15.42 -4.79
N GLU A 13 -14.80 16.73 -4.66
CA GLU A 13 -14.40 17.58 -3.52
C GLU A 13 -15.00 17.15 -2.16
N LYS A 14 -15.74 16.03 -2.09
CA LYS A 14 -16.44 15.54 -0.88
C LYS A 14 -15.65 14.61 0.04
N PHE A 15 -14.43 14.20 -0.31
CA PHE A 15 -13.56 13.41 0.59
C PHE A 15 -12.45 14.25 1.26
N LYS A 16 -12.61 15.57 1.29
CA LYS A 16 -11.66 16.53 1.86
C LYS A 16 -11.69 16.63 3.39
N THR A 17 -11.87 15.49 4.07
CA THR A 17 -11.66 15.32 5.52
C THR A 17 -11.03 13.96 5.83
N ARG A 18 -10.14 13.46 4.97
CA ARG A 18 -9.23 12.37 5.38
C ARG A 18 -8.14 13.00 6.23
N GLY A 19 -8.23 12.81 7.54
CA GLY A 19 -7.13 13.15 8.44
C GLY A 19 -5.85 12.53 7.90
N GLU A 20 -4.80 13.35 7.79
CA GLU A 20 -3.44 12.90 7.50
C GLU A 20 -3.17 11.59 8.22
N LEU A 21 -2.64 10.58 7.51
CA LEU A 21 -2.20 9.32 8.06
C LEU A 21 -1.06 9.55 9.07
N LYS A 22 -1.37 10.07 10.25
CA LYS A 22 -0.38 10.35 11.30
C LYS A 22 -0.09 9.08 12.04
N TRP A 23 0.92 8.35 11.60
CA TRP A 23 1.52 7.27 12.38
C TRP A 23 2.48 7.89 13.39
N ASN A 24 2.56 7.33 14.59
CA ASN A 24 3.75 7.57 15.41
C ASN A 24 4.87 6.62 14.97
N ASN A 25 6.13 6.97 15.25
CA ASN A 25 7.28 6.20 14.81
C ASN A 25 7.21 4.72 15.22
N LYS A 26 6.62 4.40 16.39
CA LYS A 26 6.49 3.02 16.85
C LYS A 26 5.43 2.24 16.07
N GLU A 27 4.33 2.87 15.71
CA GLU A 27 3.30 2.28 14.86
C GLU A 27 3.81 2.03 13.45
N GLU A 28 4.51 3.00 12.89
CA GLU A 28 5.12 2.94 11.56
C GLU A 28 6.12 1.79 11.46
N LEU A 29 7.12 1.74 12.35
CA LEU A 29 8.11 0.65 12.38
C LEU A 29 7.45 -0.73 12.53
N LYS A 30 6.38 -0.81 13.32
CA LYS A 30 5.60 -2.04 13.47
C LYS A 30 4.88 -2.38 12.17
N LEU A 31 4.32 -1.40 11.48
CA LEU A 31 3.59 -1.58 10.23
C LEU A 31 4.52 -2.03 9.09
N GLU A 32 5.66 -1.36 8.94
CA GLU A 32 6.72 -1.75 7.99
C GLU A 32 7.15 -3.20 8.21
N SER A 33 7.45 -3.55 9.47
CA SER A 33 7.84 -4.91 9.85
C SER A 33 6.79 -5.95 9.48
N ARG A 34 5.51 -5.59 9.50
CA ARG A 34 4.39 -6.47 9.14
C ARG A 34 4.27 -6.63 7.63
N ILE A 35 4.33 -5.53 6.89
CA ILE A 35 4.25 -5.53 5.42
C ILE A 35 5.42 -6.34 4.83
N VAL A 36 6.64 -6.12 5.33
CA VAL A 36 7.86 -6.84 4.88
C VAL A 36 7.80 -8.36 5.19
N ARG A 37 6.86 -8.83 6.02
CA ARG A 37 6.64 -10.26 6.29
C ARG A 37 5.54 -10.90 5.45
N LEU A 38 4.71 -10.11 4.77
CA LEU A 38 3.75 -10.64 3.80
C LEU A 38 4.49 -11.34 2.67
N ARG A 39 3.82 -12.16 1.85
CA ARG A 39 4.38 -12.75 0.63
C ARG A 39 4.37 -11.77 -0.55
N ASN A 40 5.12 -12.05 -1.62
CA ASN A 40 5.25 -11.14 -2.76
C ASN A 40 3.91 -10.86 -3.46
N ASP A 41 3.09 -11.90 -3.64
CA ASP A 41 1.73 -11.80 -4.16
C ASP A 41 0.83 -10.93 -3.28
N GLN A 42 0.97 -11.05 -1.95
CA GLN A 42 0.20 -10.28 -0.99
C GLN A 42 0.61 -8.80 -0.97
N ILE A 43 1.91 -8.49 -1.07
CA ILE A 43 2.38 -7.10 -1.18
C ILE A 43 1.86 -6.50 -2.50
N GLY A 44 1.99 -7.21 -3.62
CA GLY A 44 1.47 -6.75 -4.91
C GLY A 44 -0.05 -6.50 -4.90
N ALA A 45 -0.81 -7.38 -4.23
CA ALA A 45 -2.25 -7.19 -4.03
C ALA A 45 -2.54 -5.97 -3.14
N LEU A 46 -1.79 -5.81 -2.05
CA LEU A 46 -1.98 -4.72 -1.08
C LEU A 46 -1.88 -3.34 -1.74
N LEU A 47 -0.92 -3.14 -2.65
CA LEU A 47 -0.75 -1.89 -3.42
C LEU A 47 -2.04 -1.45 -4.13
N ASN A 48 -2.82 -2.39 -4.67
CA ASN A 48 -4.07 -2.09 -5.34
C ASN A 48 -5.25 -1.95 -4.37
N LEU A 49 -5.30 -2.83 -3.37
CA LEU A 49 -6.42 -2.91 -2.42
C LEU A 49 -6.53 -1.68 -1.50
N VAL A 50 -5.42 -0.97 -1.28
CA VAL A 50 -5.37 0.25 -0.45
C VAL A 50 -5.39 1.54 -1.27
N GLY A 51 -5.72 1.44 -2.57
CA GLY A 51 -6.05 2.60 -3.39
C GLY A 51 -4.88 3.32 -4.07
N LEU A 52 -3.66 2.76 -4.05
CA LEU A 52 -2.52 3.35 -4.78
C LEU A 52 -2.61 3.08 -6.29
N ASN A 53 -3.26 1.98 -6.69
CA ASN A 53 -3.55 1.64 -8.09
C ASN A 53 -2.31 1.68 -9.00
N PHE A 54 -1.19 1.09 -8.56
CA PHE A 54 0.01 0.94 -9.39
C PHE A 54 -0.30 0.18 -10.69
N ALA A 55 0.36 0.57 -11.78
CA ALA A 55 0.21 -0.16 -13.04
C ALA A 55 0.74 -1.58 -12.86
N LYS A 56 0.11 -2.55 -13.55
CA LYS A 56 0.45 -3.97 -13.41
C LYS A 56 1.92 -4.24 -13.71
N GLU A 57 2.47 -3.53 -14.67
CA GLU A 57 3.84 -3.64 -15.14
C GLU A 57 4.86 -3.18 -14.09
N ASP A 58 4.45 -2.29 -13.17
CA ASP A 58 5.31 -1.72 -12.14
C ASP A 58 5.32 -2.57 -10.84
N ILE A 59 4.30 -3.43 -10.64
CA ILE A 59 4.11 -4.17 -9.38
C ILE A 59 5.33 -5.01 -9.02
N GLU A 60 5.96 -5.68 -9.97
CA GLU A 60 7.11 -6.55 -9.70
C GLU A 60 8.33 -5.74 -9.21
N GLU A 61 8.58 -4.58 -9.80
CA GLU A 61 9.65 -3.67 -9.40
C GLU A 61 9.39 -3.09 -8.01
N VAL A 62 8.16 -2.65 -7.75
CA VAL A 62 7.75 -2.12 -6.44
C VAL A 62 7.89 -3.17 -5.34
N VAL A 63 7.44 -4.41 -5.61
CA VAL A 63 7.58 -5.51 -4.65
C VAL A 63 9.05 -5.86 -4.40
N ARG A 64 9.90 -5.81 -5.44
CA ARG A 64 11.35 -6.03 -5.31
C ARG A 64 11.98 -4.95 -4.41
N ASP A 65 11.69 -3.68 -4.65
CA ASP A 65 12.17 -2.55 -3.84
C ASP A 65 11.81 -2.73 -2.35
N ILE A 66 10.54 -3.06 -2.05
CA ILE A 66 10.08 -3.31 -0.66
C ILE A 66 10.83 -4.49 -0.01
N ARG A 67 11.26 -5.48 -0.79
CA ARG A 67 11.95 -6.67 -0.28
C ARG A 67 13.43 -6.46 -0.03
N GLU A 68 14.09 -5.81 -0.98
CA GLU A 68 15.52 -5.59 -0.94
C GLU A 68 15.85 -4.51 0.11
N ASP A 69 15.12 -3.39 0.06
CA ASP A 69 15.44 -2.20 0.88
C ASP A 69 14.66 -2.17 2.21
N LYS A 70 13.56 -2.93 2.32
CA LYS A 70 12.79 -3.09 3.56
C LYS A 70 12.40 -1.74 4.17
N HIS A 71 12.96 -1.39 5.33
CA HIS A 71 12.69 -0.13 6.03
C HIS A 71 13.25 1.10 5.31
N GLU A 72 14.13 0.91 4.34
CA GLU A 72 14.70 1.98 3.51
C GLU A 72 13.96 2.13 2.16
N SER A 73 12.96 1.28 1.88
CA SER A 73 12.18 1.30 0.65
C SER A 73 11.30 2.57 0.57
N GLY A 74 11.52 3.36 -0.49
CA GLY A 74 10.67 4.51 -0.79
C GLY A 74 9.23 4.09 -1.10
N HIS A 75 9.05 2.94 -1.76
CA HIS A 75 7.71 2.43 -2.06
C HIS A 75 6.97 1.92 -0.83
N LEU A 76 7.67 1.40 0.18
CA LEU A 76 7.06 1.05 1.45
C LEU A 76 6.52 2.30 2.16
N SER A 77 7.28 3.40 2.16
CA SER A 77 6.79 4.67 2.70
C SER A 77 5.56 5.17 1.94
N ILE A 78 5.58 5.14 0.60
CA ILE A 78 4.40 5.51 -0.21
C ILE A 78 3.19 4.65 0.17
N LEU A 79 3.37 3.33 0.30
CA LEU A 79 2.31 2.42 0.69
C LEU A 79 1.67 2.77 2.05
N ILE A 80 2.48 3.19 3.03
CA ILE A 80 2.02 3.50 4.39
C ILE A 80 1.31 4.86 4.46
N TYR A 81 1.82 5.85 3.73
CA TYR A 81 1.36 7.24 3.83
C TYR A 81 0.30 7.63 2.81
N GLU A 82 0.26 6.97 1.66
CA GLU A 82 -0.67 7.27 0.56
C GLU A 82 -1.81 6.25 0.45
N ALA A 83 -1.89 5.28 1.37
CA ALA A 83 -3.05 4.41 1.49
C ALA A 83 -4.35 5.22 1.67
N ASP A 84 -5.46 4.70 1.14
CA ASP A 84 -6.74 5.38 1.17
C ASP A 84 -7.30 5.62 2.58
N SER A 85 -6.98 4.74 3.53
CA SER A 85 -7.29 4.87 4.95
C SER A 85 -6.47 3.92 5.84
N LYS A 86 -6.25 4.31 7.11
CA LYS A 86 -5.61 3.43 8.13
C LYS A 86 -6.34 2.11 8.27
N GLU A 87 -7.66 2.19 8.37
CA GLU A 87 -8.52 1.05 8.63
C GLU A 87 -8.41 0.01 7.52
N ASN A 88 -8.50 0.45 6.26
CA ASN A 88 -8.38 -0.46 5.11
C ASN A 88 -6.99 -1.11 5.03
N LEU A 89 -5.91 -0.33 5.20
CA LEU A 89 -4.55 -0.85 5.22
C LEU A 89 -4.36 -1.91 6.32
N LEU A 90 -4.76 -1.59 7.55
CA LEU A 90 -4.66 -2.50 8.68
C LEU A 90 -5.52 -3.74 8.52
N TRP A 91 -6.72 -3.61 7.94
CA TRP A 91 -7.61 -4.74 7.69
C TRP A 91 -6.97 -5.75 6.74
N TRP A 92 -6.42 -5.31 5.61
CA TRP A 92 -5.77 -6.20 4.65
C TRP A 92 -4.50 -6.85 5.20
N ILE A 93 -3.67 -6.10 5.93
CA ILE A 93 -2.48 -6.68 6.58
C ILE A 93 -2.91 -7.77 7.58
N ASN A 94 -3.92 -7.51 8.43
CA ASN A 94 -4.45 -8.51 9.36
C ASN A 94 -4.99 -9.74 8.63
N TYR A 95 -5.69 -9.54 7.51
CA TYR A 95 -6.22 -10.64 6.70
C TYR A 95 -5.09 -11.52 6.16
N PHE A 96 -4.08 -10.94 5.52
CA PHE A 96 -2.95 -11.69 4.97
C PHE A 96 -2.11 -12.39 6.04
N GLU A 97 -1.89 -11.76 7.19
CA GLU A 97 -1.18 -12.39 8.32
C GLU A 97 -1.90 -13.63 8.85
N LYS A 98 -3.24 -13.60 8.94
CA LYS A 98 -4.05 -14.76 9.32
C LYS A 98 -3.91 -15.89 8.32
N GLU A 99 -3.96 -15.58 7.03
CA GLU A 99 -3.82 -16.58 5.96
C GLU A 99 -2.42 -17.19 5.91
N ASN A 100 -1.38 -16.46 6.28
CA ASN A 100 -0.02 -17.03 6.40
C ASN A 100 0.11 -17.98 7.60
N SER A 101 -0.66 -17.72 8.67
CA SER A 101 -0.65 -18.55 9.88
C SER A 101 -1.44 -19.85 9.70
N SER A 102 -2.48 -19.84 8.87
CA SER A 102 -3.29 -21.03 8.55
C SER A 102 -2.56 -22.02 7.65
N THR A 103 -1.63 -21.56 6.81
CA THR A 103 -0.81 -22.42 5.93
C THR A 103 0.40 -23.07 6.62
N SER A 104 0.69 -22.72 7.88
CA SER A 104 1.84 -23.26 8.63
C SER A 104 1.52 -24.54 9.42
N LYS A 105 0.40 -25.21 9.11
CA LYS A 105 -0.11 -26.40 9.84
C LYS A 105 0.01 -27.72 9.06
N GLU A 106 0.83 -27.78 8.02
CA GLU A 106 1.12 -29.02 7.28
C GLU A 106 2.56 -29.48 7.49
#